data_AF-A0A845GGB1-F1
#
_entry.id   AF-A0A845GGB1-F1
#
_cell.length_a   1.000
_cell.length_b   1.000
_cell.length_c   1.000
_cell.angle_alpha   90.00
_cell.angle_beta   90.00
_cell.angle_gamma   90.00
#
_symmetry.space_group_name_H-M   'P 1'
#
loop_
_entity.id
_entity.type
_entity.pdbx_description
1 polymer ?
#
loop_
_entity_poly.entity_id
_entity_poly.type
_entity_poly.pdbx_seq_one_letter_code
_entity_poly.pdbx_strand_id
1 'polypeptide(L)'
;MMQVFDFTESGSGLLVKYSAHHRNELCIPADAPEFFGIVKDKEFLEVQGVVVCYPRVHWEGRAMSTLCHPANVDPVRPHALPTIDI
;
A
#
# COMPACT_ATOMS: atom_id res chain seq x y z
N MET A 1 2.34 -21.46 18.26
CA MET A 1 2.35 -21.90 16.86
C MET A 1 2.77 -20.69 16.04
N MET A 2 3.96 -20.70 15.45
CA MET A 2 4.50 -19.54 14.71
C MET A 2 3.90 -19.57 13.30
N GLN A 3 3.09 -18.57 12.94
CA GLN A 3 2.63 -18.39 11.57
C GLN A 3 3.82 -17.96 10.73
N VAL A 4 4.35 -18.89 9.92
CA VAL A 4 5.29 -18.56 8.86
C VAL A 4 4.45 -18.00 7.72
N PHE A 5 4.48 -16.68 7.54
CA PHE A 5 3.87 -16.04 6.38
C PHE A 5 4.70 -16.43 5.15
N ASP A 6 4.10 -17.19 4.25
CA ASP A 6 4.73 -17.61 3.01
C ASP A 6 4.72 -16.42 2.03
N PHE A 7 5.88 -15.76 1.89
CA PHE A 7 6.06 -14.67 0.95
C PHE A 7 6.43 -15.15 -0.46
N THR A 8 6.46 -16.46 -0.75
CA THR A 8 6.81 -16.95 -2.10
C THR A 8 5.77 -16.59 -3.16
N GLU A 9 4.51 -16.37 -2.79
CA GLU A 9 3.48 -15.80 -3.68
C GLU A 9 3.53 -14.26 -3.74
N SER A 10 4.39 -13.63 -2.94
CA SER A 10 4.61 -12.18 -2.96
C SER A 10 5.50 -11.79 -4.15
N GLY A 11 4.99 -11.95 -5.37
CA GLY A 11 5.58 -11.35 -6.58
C GLY A 11 5.95 -9.88 -6.41
N SER A 12 6.93 -9.42 -7.20
CA SER A 12 7.45 -8.05 -7.16
C SER A 12 6.38 -6.99 -7.40
N GLY A 13 6.47 -5.86 -6.71
CA GLY A 13 5.59 -4.72 -6.90
C GLY A 13 6.05 -3.51 -6.08
N LEU A 14 5.29 -2.41 -6.17
CA LEU A 14 5.59 -1.22 -5.36
C LEU A 14 5.15 -1.46 -3.92
N LEU A 15 6.09 -1.29 -2.98
CA LEU A 15 5.80 -1.33 -1.55
C LEU A 15 5.01 -0.08 -1.16
N VAL A 16 3.89 -0.29 -0.48
CA VAL A 16 2.97 0.76 -0.04
C VAL A 16 2.58 0.58 1.41
N LYS A 17 2.06 1.64 2.01
CA LYS A 17 1.43 1.65 3.33
C LYS A 17 0.12 2.41 3.28
N TYR A 18 -0.69 2.28 4.33
CA TYR A 18 -1.87 3.15 4.48
C TYR A 18 -1.46 4.61 4.58
N SER A 19 -2.13 5.46 3.81
CA SER A 19 -1.88 6.90 3.82
C SER A 19 -2.34 7.56 5.12
N ALA A 20 -1.89 8.80 5.35
CA ALA A 20 -2.43 9.63 6.43
C ALA A 20 -3.94 9.86 6.30
N HIS A 21 -4.45 9.96 5.07
CA HIS A 21 -5.88 10.11 4.82
C HIS A 21 -6.68 8.91 5.34
N HIS A 22 -6.26 7.69 5.00
CA HIS A 22 -6.91 6.48 5.48
C HIS A 22 -6.91 6.38 7.02
N ARG A 23 -5.77 6.71 7.65
CA ARG A 23 -5.65 6.70 9.12
C ARG A 23 -6.59 7.70 9.77
N ASN A 24 -6.75 8.89 9.19
CA ASN A 24 -7.67 9.91 9.68
C ASN A 24 -9.13 9.48 9.51
N GLU A 25 -9.51 8.90 8.37
CA GLU A 25 -10.87 8.40 8.12
C GLU A 25 -11.28 7.31 9.12
N LEU A 26 -10.35 6.43 9.49
CA LEU A 26 -10.59 5.33 10.43
C LEU A 26 -10.20 5.64 11.87
N CYS A 27 -9.86 6.89 12.20
CA CYS A 27 -9.43 7.32 13.54
C CYS A 27 -8.28 6.44 14.12
N ILE A 28 -7.34 6.00 13.27
CA ILE A 28 -6.21 5.17 13.68
C ILE A 28 -5.17 6.04 14.39
N PRO A 29 -4.77 5.73 15.63
CA PRO A 29 -3.76 6.49 16.38
C PRO A 29 -2.45 6.62 15.61
N ALA A 30 -1.71 7.73 15.77
CA ALA A 30 -0.45 7.97 15.06
C ALA A 30 0.66 6.96 15.44
N ASP A 31 0.62 6.44 16.65
CA ASP A 31 1.51 5.42 17.20
C ASP A 31 1.10 3.98 16.87
N ALA A 32 -0.06 3.79 16.23
CA ALA A 32 -0.47 2.46 15.79
C ALA A 32 0.52 1.89 14.76
N PRO A 33 0.76 0.56 14.79
CA PRO A 33 1.68 -0.12 13.88
C PRO A 33 1.42 0.23 12.41
N GLU A 34 2.48 0.38 11.62
CA GLU A 34 2.36 0.47 10.17
C GLU A 34 2.03 -0.90 9.60
N PHE A 35 1.07 -0.94 8.68
CA PHE A 35 0.75 -2.10 7.87
C PHE A 35 1.22 -1.86 6.45
N PHE A 36 1.89 -2.86 5.88
CA PHE A 36 2.46 -2.78 4.54
C PHE A 36 1.65 -3.60 3.55
N GLY A 37 1.74 -3.20 2.28
CA GLY A 37 1.16 -3.93 1.17
C GLY A 37 2.02 -3.82 -0.08
N ILE A 38 1.74 -4.67 -1.05
CA ILE A 38 2.40 -4.64 -2.35
C ILE A 38 1.34 -4.40 -3.42
N VAL A 39 1.54 -3.39 -4.27
CA VAL A 39 0.69 -3.17 -5.44
C VAL A 39 0.97 -4.27 -6.45
N LYS A 40 -0.04 -5.07 -6.77
CA LYS A 40 0.03 -6.18 -7.74
C LYS A 40 -0.50 -5.79 -9.11
N ASP A 41 -1.56 -5.00 -9.12
CA ASP A 41 -2.26 -4.60 -10.33
C ASP A 41 -2.91 -3.23 -10.15
N LYS A 42 -3.47 -2.68 -11.23
CA LYS A 42 -4.19 -1.42 -11.25
C LYS A 42 -5.43 -1.51 -12.13
N GLU A 43 -6.52 -0.90 -11.67
CA GLU A 43 -7.77 -0.80 -12.41
C GLU A 43 -8.09 0.67 -12.66
N PHE A 44 -8.60 0.99 -13.84
CA PHE A 44 -9.03 2.34 -14.18
C PHE A 44 -10.55 2.40 -14.11
N LEU A 45 -11.08 3.23 -13.22
CA LEU A 45 -12.52 3.40 -13.00
C LEU A 45 -12.91 4.83 -13.28
N GLU A 46 -14.05 5.03 -13.94
CA GLU A 46 -14.64 6.34 -14.12
C GLU A 46 -15.49 6.71 -12.90
N VAL A 47 -15.15 7.85 -12.27
CA VAL A 47 -15.86 8.40 -11.12
C VAL A 47 -16.20 9.84 -11.43
N GLN A 48 -17.50 10.16 -11.50
CA GLN A 48 -18.01 11.51 -11.78
C GLN A 48 -17.44 12.12 -13.09
N GLY A 49 -17.26 11.30 -14.13
CA GLY A 49 -16.72 11.75 -15.43
C GLY A 49 -15.19 11.86 -15.48
N VAL A 50 -14.49 11.47 -14.42
CA VAL A 50 -13.02 11.46 -14.36
C VAL A 50 -12.53 10.03 -14.24
N VAL A 51 -11.59 9.63 -15.11
CA VAL A 51 -10.91 8.34 -15.01
C VAL A 51 -9.86 8.39 -13.92
N VAL A 52 -9.99 7.50 -12.93
CA VAL A 52 -9.11 7.39 -11.77
C VAL A 52 -8.47 6.00 -11.74
N CYS A 53 -7.17 5.95 -11.42
CA CYS A 53 -6.42 4.70 -11.30
C CYS A 53 -6.47 4.18 -9.85
N TYR A 54 -7.07 3.02 -9.64
CA TYR A 54 -7.19 2.34 -8.36
C TYR A 54 -6.16 1.22 -8.25
N PRO A 55 -5.22 1.26 -7.28
CA PRO A 55 -4.30 0.16 -7.05
C PRO A 55 -5.00 -1.03 -6.41
N ARG A 56 -4.67 -2.23 -6.88
CA ARG A 56 -5.01 -3.50 -6.23
C ARG A 56 -3.84 -3.92 -5.35
N VAL A 57 -4.04 -3.83 -4.04
CA VAL A 57 -2.99 -4.02 -3.03
C VAL A 57 -3.20 -5.34 -2.30
N HIS A 58 -2.14 -6.13 -2.22
CA HIS A 58 -2.08 -7.29 -1.33
C HIS A 58 -1.47 -6.84 0.01
N TRP A 59 -2.30 -6.77 1.04
CA TRP A 59 -1.92 -6.29 2.37
C TRP A 59 -1.37 -7.42 3.23
N GLU A 60 -0.43 -7.09 4.12
CA GLU A 60 0.08 -8.01 5.13
C GLU A 60 -1.06 -8.66 5.94
N GLY A 61 -0.96 -9.97 6.15
CA GLY A 61 -1.97 -10.75 6.90
C GLY A 61 -3.31 -10.93 6.18
N ARG A 62 -3.45 -10.54 4.91
CA ARG A 62 -4.65 -10.78 4.10
C ARG A 62 -4.38 -11.84 3.03
N ALA A 63 -5.30 -12.79 2.89
CA ALA A 63 -5.19 -13.84 1.86
C ALA A 63 -5.47 -13.32 0.44
N MET A 64 -6.17 -12.19 0.30
CA MET A 64 -6.61 -11.65 -0.98
C MET A 64 -6.22 -10.18 -1.13
N SER A 65 -5.99 -9.78 -2.39
CA SER A 65 -5.78 -8.37 -2.74
C SER A 65 -7.09 -7.58 -2.69
N THR A 66 -7.01 -6.33 -2.23
CA THR A 66 -8.14 -5.40 -2.16
C THR A 66 -7.94 -4.28 -3.17
N LEU A 67 -9.01 -3.87 -3.84
CA LEU A 67 -8.99 -2.65 -4.64
C LEU A 67 -9.09 -1.44 -3.71
N CYS A 68 -8.10 -0.55 -3.76
CA CYS A 68 -7.99 0.58 -2.83
C CYS A 68 -8.15 1.91 -3.58
N HIS A 69 -8.81 2.88 -2.93
CA HIS A 69 -8.81 4.26 -3.44
C HIS A 69 -7.37 4.80 -3.41
N PRO A 70 -6.89 5.49 -4.46
CA PRO A 70 -5.51 5.96 -4.52
C PRO A 70 -5.13 6.89 -3.36
N ALA A 71 -6.08 7.66 -2.80
CA ALA A 71 -5.83 8.49 -1.62
C ALA A 71 -5.57 7.70 -0.34
N ASN A 72 -5.88 6.40 -0.29
CA ASN A 72 -5.73 5.55 0.90
C ASN A 72 -4.39 4.79 0.94
N VAL A 73 -3.55 5.00 -0.07
CA VAL A 73 -2.33 4.23 -0.27
C VAL A 73 -1.17 5.17 -0.56
N ASP A 74 -0.13 5.12 0.26
CA ASP A 74 1.10 5.88 0.04
C ASP A 74 2.26 4.95 -0.33
N PRO A 75 3.04 5.28 -1.38
CA PRO A 75 4.25 4.54 -1.68
C PRO A 75 5.29 4.73 -0.58
N VAL A 76 5.89 3.62 -0.14
CA VAL A 76 7.09 3.68 0.69
C VAL A 76 8.22 4.10 -0.24
N ARG A 77 8.54 5.40 -0.27
CA ARG A 77 9.72 5.85 -1.01
C ARG A 77 10.94 5.17 -0.41
N PRO A 78 11.79 4.49 -1.22
CA PRO A 78 13.12 4.19 -0.75
C PRO A 78 13.74 5.54 -0.35
N HIS A 79 14.35 5.60 0.83
CA HIS A 79 15.08 6.77 1.27
C HIS A 79 15.88 7.34 0.11
N ALA A 80 15.81 8.67 -0.09
CA ALA A 80 16.79 9.33 -0.95
C ALA A 80 18.14 8.82 -0.47
N LEU A 81 18.85 8.08 -1.33
CA LEU A 81 20.20 7.63 -1.03
C LEU A 81 20.96 8.88 -0.58
N PRO A 82 21.65 8.86 0.57
CA PRO A 82 22.45 10.00 0.96
C PRO A 82 23.39 10.29 -0.20
N THR A 83 23.28 11.50 -0.76
CA THR A 83 24.24 11.99 -1.74
C THR A 83 25.58 12.03 -1.00
N ILE A 84 26.48 11.10 -1.33
CA ILE A 84 27.87 11.25 -0.95
C ILE A 84 28.39 12.32 -1.90
N ASP A 85 28.62 13.54 -1.39
CA ASP A 85 29.36 14.56 -2.13
C ASP A 85 30.77 13.99 -2.40
N ILE A 86 31.11 13.84 -3.69
CA ILE A 86 32.43 13.41 -4.18
C ILE A 86 33.27 14.66 -4.47
#